data_AF-A0A3B1CAX9-F1
#
_entry.id   AF-A0A3B1CAX9-F1
#
_cell.length_a   1.000
_cell.length_b   1.000
_cell.length_c   1.000
_cell.angle_alpha   90.00
_cell.angle_beta   90.00
_cell.angle_gamma   90.00
#
_symmetry.space_group_name_H-M   'P 1'
#
loop_
_entity.id
_entity.type
_entity.pdbx_description
1 polymer ?
#
loop_
_entity_poly.entity_id
_entity_poly.type
_entity_poly.pdbx_seq_one_letter_code
_entity_poly.pdbx_strand_id
1 'polypeptide(L)' 'KVDHPRWSQATEKRLGEMFRRRTLMFNGYEKQVAHLYEGLDLRKNF' A
#
# COMPACT_ATOMS: atom_id res chain seq x y z
N LYS A 1 0.88 -4.99 -5.11
CA LYS A 1 1.52 -5.36 -3.83
C LYS A 1 3.01 -5.38 -4.06
N VAL A 2 3.72 -4.36 -3.58
CA VAL A 2 5.17 -4.26 -3.70
C VAL A 2 5.70 -4.65 -2.34
N ASP A 3 6.28 -5.85 -2.25
CA ASP A 3 6.94 -6.29 -1.02
C ASP A 3 8.37 -5.74 -1.01
N HIS A 4 8.82 -5.28 0.16
CA HIS A 4 10.18 -4.79 0.33
C HIS A 4 11.14 -5.99 0.51
N PRO A 5 12.40 -5.95 0.04
CA PRO A 5 13.30 -7.11 0.07
C PRO A 5 13.52 -7.74 1.46
N ARG A 6 13.31 -6.96 2.52
CA ARG A 6 13.53 -7.38 3.92
C ARG A 6 12.26 -7.61 4.73
N TRP A 7 11.10 -7.10 4.28
CA TRP A 7 9.87 -7.20 5.05
C TRP A 7 8.64 -7.07 4.15
N SER A 8 7.54 -7.73 4.52
CA SER A 8 6.30 -7.61 3.77
C SER A 8 5.56 -6.32 4.13
N GLN A 9 5.03 -5.65 3.10
CA GLN A 9 4.14 -4.49 3.22
C GLN A 9 2.66 -4.91 3.22
N ALA A 10 2.36 -6.22 3.23
CA ALA A 10 0.99 -6.73 3.17
C ALA A 10 0.14 -6.38 4.40
N THR A 11 0.81 -6.31 5.56
CA THR A 11 0.16 -6.11 6.85
C THR A 11 0.94 -5.11 7.67
N GLU A 12 0.23 -4.38 8.52
CA GLU A 12 0.79 -3.37 9.39
C GLU A 12 0.33 -3.59 10.84
N LYS A 13 1.15 -3.11 11.78
CA LYS A 13 0.81 -3.03 13.20
C LYS A 13 0.51 -1.57 13.51
N ARG A 14 -0.77 -1.23 13.66
CA ARG A 14 -1.15 0.11 14.08
C ARG A 14 -0.90 0.25 15.58
N LEU A 15 -0.28 1.34 15.98
CA LEU A 15 -0.10 1.66 17.39
C LEU A 15 -1.49 1.86 18.03
N GLY A 16 -1.74 1.17 19.14
CA GLY A 16 -3.03 1.16 19.82
C GLY A 16 -3.99 0.03 19.41
N GLU A 17 -3.64 -0.80 18.42
CA GLU A 17 -4.43 -1.99 18.05
C GLU A 17 -3.74 -3.28 18.54
N MET A 18 -4.54 -4.25 19.02
CA MET A 18 -4.03 -5.52 19.56
C MET A 18 -3.57 -6.49 18.46
N PHE A 19 -4.22 -6.44 17.29
CA PHE A 19 -3.94 -7.31 16.15
C PHE A 19 -3.34 -6.52 14.98
N ARG A 20 -2.70 -7.26 14.06
CA ARG A 20 -2.26 -6.70 12.78
C ARG A 20 -3.45 -6.56 11.84
N ARG A 21 -3.38 -5.59 10.95
CA ARG A 21 -4.38 -5.38 9.89
C ARG A 21 -3.74 -5.42 8.51
N ARG A 22 -4.56 -5.64 7.47
CA ARG A 22 -4.11 -5.56 6.08
C ARG A 22 -3.87 -4.09 5.71
N THR A 23 -2.75 -3.82 5.05
CA THR A 23 -2.43 -2.48 4.54
C THR A 23 -3.34 -2.15 3.36
N LEU A 24 -3.90 -0.95 3.35
CA LEU A 24 -4.78 -0.48 2.30
C LEU A 24 -4.00 0.10 1.12
N MET A 25 -4.56 -0.03 -0.08
CA MET A 25 -4.00 0.64 -1.27
C MET A 25 -4.04 2.15 -1.07
N PHE A 26 -2.94 2.82 -1.44
CA PHE A 26 -2.74 4.26 -1.19
C PHE A 26 -3.07 4.68 0.25
N ASN A 27 -2.85 3.79 1.23
CA ASN A 27 -3.21 4.01 2.63
C ASN A 27 -4.69 4.39 2.86
N GLY A 28 -5.59 3.95 1.97
CA GLY A 28 -7.02 4.26 2.01
C GLY A 28 -7.45 5.49 1.19
N TYR A 29 -6.52 6.21 0.58
CA TYR A 29 -6.78 7.42 -0.23
C TYR A 29 -6.97 7.13 -1.72
N GLU A 30 -7.31 5.89 -2.08
CA GLU A 30 -7.42 5.46 -3.47
C GLU A 30 -8.33 6.38 -4.30
N LYS A 31 -9.51 6.74 -3.79
CA LYS A 31 -10.46 7.62 -4.49
C LYS A 31 -9.90 9.01 -4.78
N GLN A 32 -8.95 9.47 -3.96
CA GLN A 32 -8.37 10.80 -4.04
C GLN A 32 -7.11 10.84 -4.90
N VAL A 33 -6.32 9.77 -4.96
CA VAL A 33 -5.00 9.79 -5.60
C VAL A 33 -4.81 8.78 -6.73
N ALA A 34 -5.70 7.79 -6.88
CA ALA A 34 -5.50 6.74 -7.88
C ALA A 34 -5.47 7.28 -9.31
N HIS A 35 -6.27 8.32 -9.61
CA HIS A 35 -6.33 8.95 -10.93
C HIS A 35 -4.98 9.55 -11.37
N LEU A 36 -4.12 9.97 -10.43
CA LEU A 36 -2.78 10.50 -10.75
C LEU A 36 -1.85 9.43 -11.33
N TYR A 37 -2.17 8.16 -11.08
CA TYR A 37 -1.39 7.00 -11.51
C TYR A 37 -2.11 6.17 -12.58
N GLU A 38 -3.26 6.63 -13.07
CA GLU A 38 -4.05 5.93 -14.07
C GLU A 38 -3.29 5.84 -15.40
N GLY A 39 -3.28 4.65 -16.02
CA GLY A 39 -2.57 4.39 -17.27
C GLY A 39 -1.04 4.20 -17.14
N LEU A 40 -0.47 4.33 -15.93
CA LEU A 40 0.95 4.06 -15.69
C LEU A 40 1.18 2.58 -15.33
N ASP A 41 2.19 1.97 -15.94
CA ASP A 41 2.72 0.69 -15.47
C ASP A 41 3.59 0.90 -14.24
N LEU A 42 3.00 0.66 -13.07
CA LEU A 42 3.66 0.87 -11.78
C LEU A 42 4.82 -0.08 -11.50
N ARG A 43 5.01 -1.17 -12.27
CA ARG A 43 6.16 -2.08 -12.11
C ARG A 43 7.36 -1.68 -12.93
N LYS A 44 7.13 -0.92 -14.01
CA LYS A 44 8.18 -0.41 -14.89
C LYS A 44 8.71 0.93 -14.39
N ASN A 45 7.84 1.74 -13.78
CA ASN A 45 8.15 3.11 -13.41
C ASN A 45 8.56 3.26 -11.92
N PHE A 46 8.44 2.22 -11.09
CA PHE A 46 8.77 2.20 -9.66
C PHE A 46 9.24 0.80 -9.24
#